data_AF-A0A2U2X7R7-F1
#
_entry.id   AF-A0A2U2X7R7-F1
#
_cell.length_a   1.000
_cell.length_b   1.000
_cell.length_c   1.000
_cell.angle_alpha   90.00
_cell.angle_beta   90.00
_cell.angle_gamma   90.00
#
_symmetry.space_group_name_H-M   'P 1'
#
loop_
_entity.id
_entity.type
_entity.pdbx_description
1 polymer ?
#
loop_
_entity_poly.entity_id
_entity_poly.type
_entity_poly.pdbx_seq_one_letter_code
_entity_poly.pdbx_strand_id
1 'polypeptide(L)'
;MEYYQYIKAFHLIFVITWFAGLFYIPRLFVYQIEAYHKPSPEKEILGKQLKLMAKRLWYIITWPSAILATLFAVWLLVLQPYWLRQPWMQVKLTFVLLLFIYHLKTHQYFKQLQNDVVKKTSSYMRIWNEGATFILFAVIFLVILKSAINWIWGVIGIVLLGILIMLGFKIYKRIREKNPEA
;
A
#
# COMPACT_ATOMS: atom_id res chain seq x y z
N MET A 1 -18.64 -9.72 -25.24
CA MET A 1 -18.45 -10.53 -24.02
C MET A 1 -17.01 -10.97 -23.84
N GLU A 2 -16.28 -11.40 -24.89
CA GLU A 2 -14.89 -11.87 -24.76
C GLU A 2 -13.90 -10.80 -24.26
N TYR A 3 -13.90 -9.60 -24.84
CA TYR A 3 -12.95 -8.54 -24.45
C TYR A 3 -13.10 -8.05 -23.00
N TYR A 4 -14.29 -8.18 -22.41
CA TYR A 4 -14.54 -7.72 -21.05
C TYR A 4 -13.68 -8.48 -20.02
N GLN A 5 -13.51 -9.79 -20.18
CA GLN A 5 -12.68 -10.58 -19.26
C GLN A 5 -11.20 -10.21 -19.40
N TYR A 6 -10.72 -9.93 -20.61
CA TYR A 6 -9.36 -9.45 -20.84
C TYR A 6 -9.12 -8.08 -20.21
N ILE A 7 -10.02 -7.12 -20.42
CA ILE A 7 -9.93 -5.78 -19.81
C ILE A 7 -9.94 -5.90 -18.28
N LYS A 8 -10.79 -6.76 -17.73
CA LYS A 8 -10.85 -7.04 -16.29
C LYS A 8 -9.54 -7.67 -15.77
N ALA A 9 -8.94 -8.58 -16.52
CA ALA A 9 -7.65 -9.18 -16.19
C ALA A 9 -6.54 -8.13 -16.20
N PHE A 10 -6.45 -7.29 -17.24
CA PHE A 10 -5.48 -6.19 -17.29
C PHE A 10 -5.66 -5.22 -16.12
N HIS A 11 -6.89 -4.80 -15.83
CA HIS A 11 -7.19 -3.97 -14.66
C HIS A 11 -6.63 -4.60 -13.38
N LEU A 12 -6.88 -5.89 -13.14
CA LEU A 12 -6.41 -6.58 -11.94
C LEU A 12 -4.88 -6.67 -11.88
N ILE A 13 -4.21 -6.98 -13.00
CA ILE A 13 -2.74 -7.00 -13.08
C ILE A 13 -2.15 -5.65 -12.69
N PHE A 14 -2.71 -4.56 -13.22
CA PHE A 14 -2.25 -3.20 -12.91
C PHE A 14 -2.58 -2.77 -11.48
N VAL A 15 -3.70 -3.22 -10.92
CA VAL A 15 -3.99 -3.02 -9.49
C VAL A 15 -2.96 -3.74 -8.62
N ILE A 16 -2.64 -5.00 -8.90
CA ILE A 16 -1.66 -5.77 -8.12
C ILE A 16 -0.27 -5.13 -8.21
N THR A 17 0.18 -4.75 -9.40
CA THR A 17 1.48 -4.06 -9.57
C THR A 17 1.51 -2.69 -8.92
N TRP A 18 0.40 -1.95 -8.92
CA TRP A 18 0.29 -0.69 -8.21
C TRP A 18 0.42 -0.87 -6.70
N PHE A 19 -0.31 -1.83 -6.11
CA PHE A 19 -0.20 -2.15 -4.69
C PHE A 19 1.19 -2.68 -4.31
N ALA A 20 1.83 -3.49 -5.15
CA ALA A 20 3.20 -3.94 -4.91
C ALA A 20 4.17 -2.75 -4.79
N GLY A 21 4.04 -1.75 -5.65
CA GLY A 21 4.79 -0.50 -5.56
C GLY A 21 4.49 0.29 -4.29
N LEU A 22 3.21 0.42 -3.93
CA LEU A 22 2.76 1.14 -2.74
C LEU A 22 3.16 0.48 -1.42
N PHE A 23 3.33 -0.85 -1.37
CA PHE A 23 3.85 -1.56 -0.21
C PHE A 23 5.36 -1.42 -0.06
N TYR A 24 6.08 -1.33 -1.16
CA TYR A 24 7.53 -1.32 -1.12
C TYR A 24 8.13 0.09 -1.01
N ILE A 25 7.46 1.12 -1.56
CA ILE A 25 8.00 2.48 -1.52
C ILE A 25 8.14 3.07 -0.10
N PRO A 26 7.16 2.96 0.83
CA PRO A 26 7.29 3.57 2.15
C PRO A 26 8.36 2.85 2.95
N ARG A 27 8.53 1.55 2.72
CA ARG A 27 9.63 0.78 3.29
C ARG A 27 11.00 1.27 2.80
N LEU A 28 11.14 1.60 1.52
CA LEU A 28 12.35 2.25 1.02
C LEU A 28 12.57 3.62 1.66
N PHE A 29 11.51 4.39 1.94
CA PHE A 29 11.63 5.67 2.65
C PHE A 29 12.17 5.52 4.06
N VAL A 30 11.74 4.48 4.79
CA VAL A 30 12.30 4.14 6.10
C VAL A 30 13.82 3.96 6.00
N TYR A 31 14.28 3.16 5.03
CA TYR A 31 15.71 2.92 4.83
C TYR A 31 16.47 4.16 4.36
N GLN A 32 15.85 5.04 3.56
CA GLN A 32 16.45 6.33 3.18
C GLN A 32 16.66 7.24 4.38
N ILE A 33 15.67 7.31 5.28
CA ILE A 33 15.74 8.11 6.51
C ILE A 33 16.79 7.53 7.46
N GLU A 34 16.86 6.21 7.61
CA GLU A 34 17.87 5.55 8.44
C GLU A 34 19.28 5.76 7.87
N ALA A 35 19.45 5.61 6.55
CA ALA A 35 20.73 5.85 5.88
C ALA A 35 21.18 7.32 5.97
N TYR A 36 20.26 8.28 5.98
CA TYR A 36 20.58 9.71 6.08
C TYR A 36 21.28 10.09 7.39
N HIS A 37 20.99 9.37 8.48
CA HIS A 37 21.56 9.60 9.81
C HIS A 37 22.86 8.82 10.08
N LYS A 38 23.34 8.03 9.11
CA LYS A 38 24.61 7.31 9.24
C LYS A 38 25.81 8.23 9.04
N PRO A 39 26.99 7.88 9.60
CA PRO A 39 28.24 8.60 9.30
C PRO A 39 28.63 8.43 7.82
N SER A 40 29.43 9.37 7.31
CA SER A 40 30.09 9.22 6.00
C SER A 40 31.17 8.13 6.11
N PRO A 41 31.38 7.27 5.08
CA PRO A 41 30.83 7.32 3.72
C PRO A 41 29.52 6.53 3.51
N GLU A 42 29.04 5.78 4.50
CA GLU A 42 27.86 4.91 4.36
C GLU A 42 26.62 5.68 3.92
N LYS A 43 26.42 6.90 4.46
CA LYS A 43 25.32 7.79 4.09
C LYS A 43 25.25 8.04 2.59
N GLU A 44 26.38 8.35 1.96
CA GLU A 44 26.44 8.75 0.55
C GLU A 44 26.21 7.54 -0.36
N ILE A 45 26.86 6.42 -0.05
CA ILE A 45 26.77 5.17 -0.80
C ILE A 45 25.32 4.64 -0.76
N LEU A 46 24.78 4.45 0.44
CA LEU A 46 23.42 3.93 0.64
C LEU A 46 22.37 4.93 0.15
N GLY A 47 22.55 6.22 0.42
CA GLY A 47 21.64 7.27 -0.01
C GLY A 47 21.48 7.30 -1.53
N LYS A 48 22.58 7.25 -2.29
CA LYS A 48 22.55 7.24 -3.75
C LYS A 48 21.83 6.01 -4.30
N GLN A 49 22.12 4.82 -3.77
CA GLN A 49 21.49 3.58 -4.20
C GLN A 49 19.98 3.55 -3.87
N LEU A 50 19.60 3.91 -2.65
CA LEU A 50 18.21 3.90 -2.22
C LEU A 50 17.37 4.94 -2.96
N LYS A 51 17.93 6.10 -3.30
CA LYS A 51 17.26 7.09 -4.17
C LYS A 51 17.01 6.53 -5.57
N LEU A 52 17.99 5.86 -6.16
CA LEU A 52 17.84 5.22 -7.46
C LEU A 52 16.75 4.12 -7.44
N MET A 53 16.76 3.27 -6.42
CA MET A 53 15.74 2.22 -6.24
C MET A 53 14.34 2.81 -6.09
N ALA A 54 14.18 3.83 -5.24
CA ALA A 54 12.91 4.51 -5.07
C ALA A 54 12.45 5.17 -6.38
N LYS A 55 13.34 5.85 -7.11
CA LYS A 55 13.01 6.52 -8.38
C LYS A 55 12.54 5.52 -9.43
N ARG A 56 13.24 4.40 -9.59
CA ARG A 56 12.87 3.34 -10.53
C ARG A 56 11.53 2.72 -10.16
N LEU A 57 11.35 2.31 -8.91
CA LEU A 57 10.09 1.74 -8.44
C LEU A 57 8.92 2.72 -8.64
N TRP A 58 9.11 3.99 -8.30
CA TRP A 58 8.04 4.97 -8.32
C TRP A 58 7.63 5.36 -9.74
N TYR A 59 8.58 5.70 -10.61
CA TYR A 59 8.28 6.21 -11.96
C TYR A 59 8.16 5.12 -13.03
N ILE A 60 8.82 3.97 -12.88
CA ILE A 60 8.76 2.90 -13.88
C ILE A 60 7.60 1.94 -13.59
N ILE A 61 7.31 1.67 -12.31
CA ILE A 61 6.32 0.66 -11.93
C ILE A 61 5.07 1.30 -11.35
N THR A 62 5.21 2.08 -10.27
CA THR A 62 4.06 2.49 -9.44
C THR A 62 3.16 3.51 -10.13
N TRP A 63 3.72 4.57 -10.74
CA TRP A 63 2.94 5.57 -11.47
C TRP A 63 2.28 5.00 -12.75
N PRO A 64 3.01 4.29 -13.63
CA PRO A 64 2.41 3.71 -14.83
C PRO A 64 1.31 2.70 -14.51
N SER A 65 1.51 1.84 -13.50
CA SER A 65 0.48 0.91 -13.06
C SER A 65 -0.75 1.62 -12.49
N ALA A 66 -0.59 2.69 -11.70
CA ALA A 66 -1.72 3.49 -11.21
C ALA A 66 -2.56 4.07 -12.36
N ILE A 67 -1.90 4.63 -13.37
CA ILE A 67 -2.55 5.22 -14.56
C ILE A 67 -3.29 4.13 -15.34
N LEU A 68 -2.62 3.03 -15.65
CA LEU A 68 -3.20 1.93 -16.43
C LEU A 68 -4.35 1.24 -15.66
N ALA A 69 -4.18 0.98 -14.36
CA ALA A 69 -5.23 0.43 -13.51
C ALA A 69 -6.51 1.30 -13.58
N THR A 70 -6.33 2.61 -13.56
CA THR A 70 -7.44 3.58 -13.60
C THR A 70 -8.08 3.66 -14.97
N LEU A 71 -7.27 3.66 -16.04
CA LEU A 71 -7.77 3.64 -17.42
C LEU A 71 -8.65 2.40 -17.64
N PHE A 72 -8.17 1.21 -17.27
CA PHE A 72 -8.98 -0.01 -17.40
C PHE A 72 -10.19 -0.01 -16.46
N ALA A 73 -10.10 0.60 -15.27
CA ALA A 73 -11.26 0.75 -14.37
C ALA A 73 -12.37 1.59 -15.02
N VAL A 74 -12.01 2.75 -15.59
CA VAL A 74 -12.94 3.64 -16.30
C VAL A 74 -13.52 2.92 -17.51
N TRP A 75 -12.70 2.19 -18.28
CA TRP A 75 -13.18 1.40 -19.42
C TRP A 75 -14.22 0.37 -18.98
N LEU A 76 -13.99 -0.37 -17.90
CA LEU A 76 -14.96 -1.33 -17.36
C LEU A 76 -16.27 -0.65 -16.94
N LEU A 77 -16.21 0.55 -16.34
CA LEU A 77 -17.39 1.30 -15.94
C LEU A 77 -18.20 1.80 -17.14
N VAL A 78 -17.55 2.19 -18.24
CA VAL A 78 -18.24 2.55 -19.49
C VAL A 78 -18.94 1.34 -20.12
N LEU A 79 -18.31 0.15 -20.06
CA LEU A 79 -18.91 -1.09 -20.57
C LEU A 79 -20.07 -1.59 -19.70
N GLN A 80 -20.06 -1.30 -18.40
CA GLN A 80 -21.07 -1.74 -17.44
C GLN A 80 -21.52 -0.59 -16.52
N PRO A 81 -22.25 0.42 -17.07
CA PRO A 81 -22.63 1.61 -16.33
C PRO A 81 -23.59 1.31 -15.17
N TYR A 82 -24.33 0.20 -15.24
CA TYR A 82 -25.22 -0.25 -14.18
C TYR A 82 -24.52 -0.43 -12.82
N TRP A 83 -23.21 -0.73 -12.81
CA TRP A 83 -22.48 -0.88 -11.55
C TRP A 83 -22.43 0.39 -10.72
N LEU A 84 -22.50 1.59 -11.32
CA LEU A 84 -22.50 2.85 -10.57
C LEU A 84 -23.75 3.02 -9.69
N ARG A 85 -24.82 2.30 -9.99
CA ARG A 85 -26.06 2.26 -9.19
C ARG A 85 -25.97 1.31 -8.00
N GLN A 86 -24.93 0.46 -7.95
CA GLN A 86 -24.77 -0.52 -6.88
C GLN A 86 -24.09 0.11 -5.65
N PRO A 87 -24.66 -0.04 -4.44
CA PRO A 87 -24.09 0.57 -3.23
C PRO A 87 -22.63 0.18 -2.96
N TRP A 88 -22.27 -1.09 -3.17
CA TRP A 88 -20.90 -1.56 -2.98
C TRP A 88 -19.90 -0.89 -3.94
N MET A 89 -20.33 -0.50 -5.15
CA MET A 89 -19.46 0.18 -6.10
C MET A 89 -19.20 1.62 -5.67
N GLN A 90 -20.20 2.31 -5.13
CA GLN A 90 -20.01 3.67 -4.60
C GLN A 90 -18.99 3.68 -3.46
N VAL A 91 -19.13 2.74 -2.51
CA VAL A 91 -18.14 2.55 -1.44
C VAL A 91 -16.75 2.21 -2.01
N LYS A 92 -16.67 1.40 -3.07
CA LYS A 92 -15.40 1.06 -3.72
C LYS A 92 -14.71 2.30 -4.27
N LEU A 93 -15.48 3.16 -4.95
CA LEU A 93 -14.97 4.40 -5.51
C LEU A 93 -14.47 5.36 -4.42
N THR A 94 -15.11 5.40 -3.25
CA THR A 94 -14.60 6.12 -2.08
C THR A 94 -13.23 5.59 -1.65
N PHE A 95 -13.04 4.28 -1.55
CA PHE A 95 -11.72 3.70 -1.23
C PHE A 95 -10.68 3.94 -2.31
N VAL A 96 -11.06 3.92 -3.59
CA VAL A 96 -10.16 4.28 -4.70
C VAL A 96 -9.73 5.74 -4.59
N LEU A 97 -10.65 6.65 -4.27
CA LEU A 97 -10.31 8.05 -4.01
C LEU A 97 -9.33 8.20 -2.83
N LEU A 98 -9.56 7.49 -1.73
CA LEU A 98 -8.63 7.44 -0.60
C LEU A 98 -7.26 6.88 -1.00
N LEU A 99 -7.22 5.86 -1.86
CA LEU A 99 -5.98 5.29 -2.40
C LEU A 99 -5.21 6.31 -3.23
N PHE A 100 -5.89 7.12 -4.03
CA PHE A 100 -5.27 8.22 -4.77
C PHE A 100 -4.71 9.30 -3.85
N ILE A 101 -5.47 9.70 -2.82
CA ILE A 101 -4.98 10.66 -1.81
C ILE A 101 -3.70 10.11 -1.15
N TYR A 102 -3.72 8.83 -0.77
CA TYR A 102 -2.56 8.15 -0.20
C TYR A 102 -1.38 8.12 -1.18
N HIS A 103 -1.61 7.79 -2.45
CA HIS A 103 -0.58 7.76 -3.49
C HIS A 103 0.04 9.14 -3.70
N LEU A 104 -0.76 10.21 -3.79
CA LEU A 104 -0.28 11.58 -3.96
C LEU A 104 0.49 12.08 -2.73
N LYS A 105 0.02 11.77 -1.51
CA LYS A 105 0.77 12.06 -0.28
C LYS A 105 2.11 11.31 -0.25
N THR A 106 2.11 10.05 -0.66
CA THR A 106 3.34 9.26 -0.81
C THR A 106 4.28 9.86 -1.85
N HIS A 107 3.76 10.43 -2.95
CA HIS A 107 4.55 11.16 -3.93
C HIS A 107 5.18 12.45 -3.36
N GLN A 108 4.48 13.15 -2.45
CA GLN A 108 5.05 14.31 -1.76
C GLN A 108 6.25 13.89 -0.90
N TYR A 109 6.14 12.79 -0.14
CA TYR A 109 7.25 12.25 0.64
C TYR A 109 8.40 11.76 -0.25
N PHE A 110 8.08 11.11 -1.37
CA PHE A 110 9.06 10.72 -2.39
C PHE A 110 9.90 11.92 -2.83
N LYS A 111 9.25 13.01 -3.27
CA LYS A 111 9.96 14.22 -3.72
C LYS A 111 10.83 14.83 -2.63
N GLN A 112 10.35 14.88 -1.39
CA GLN A 112 11.12 15.39 -0.26
C GLN A 112 12.40 14.57 -0.03
N LEU A 113 12.29 13.24 0.00
CA LEU A 113 13.43 12.35 0.24
C LEU A 113 14.42 12.30 -0.93
N GLN A 114 13.95 12.49 -2.18
CA GLN A 114 14.87 12.62 -3.32
C GLN A 114 15.73 13.89 -3.23
N ASN A 115 15.19 14.96 -2.64
CA ASN A 115 15.86 16.25 -2.45
C ASN A 115 16.54 16.38 -1.08
N ASP A 116 16.80 15.27 -0.37
CA ASP A 116 17.45 15.25 0.95
C ASP A 116 16.69 16.01 2.06
N VAL A 117 15.40 16.26 1.87
CA VAL A 117 14.54 16.92 2.85
C VAL A 117 13.87 15.84 3.72
N VAL A 118 14.45 15.58 4.90
CA VAL A 118 13.96 14.56 5.85
C VAL A 118 13.12 15.24 6.93
N LYS A 119 11.81 15.36 6.71
CA LYS A 119 10.86 15.97 7.68
C LYS A 119 10.17 14.99 8.61
N LYS A 120 10.20 13.69 8.29
CA LYS A 120 9.45 12.65 8.99
C LYS A 120 10.42 11.58 9.51
N THR A 121 10.04 10.94 10.61
CA THR A 121 10.84 9.89 11.25
C THR A 121 10.64 8.54 10.57
N SER A 122 11.60 7.63 10.76
CA SER A 122 11.51 6.24 10.29
C SER A 122 10.29 5.53 10.88
N SER A 123 9.99 5.73 12.17
CA SER A 123 8.79 5.18 12.81
C SER A 123 7.49 5.66 12.16
N TYR A 124 7.40 6.94 11.83
CA TYR A 124 6.22 7.47 11.13
C TYR A 124 6.05 6.82 9.75
N MET A 125 7.12 6.64 8.99
CA MET A 125 7.05 5.99 7.67
C MET A 125 6.70 4.50 7.75
N ARG A 126 7.05 3.82 8.84
CA ARG A 126 6.58 2.44 9.11
C ARG A 126 5.08 2.39 9.32
N ILE A 127 4.52 3.33 10.08
CA ILE A 127 3.06 3.43 10.26
C ILE A 127 2.38 3.81 8.94
N TRP A 128 2.97 4.75 8.20
CA TRP A 128 2.47 5.15 6.88
C TRP A 128 2.36 3.96 5.92
N ASN A 129 3.33 3.04 5.95
CA ASN A 129 3.34 1.82 5.16
C ASN A 129 2.05 0.98 5.35
N GLU A 130 1.54 0.90 6.57
CA GLU A 130 0.33 0.12 6.89
C GLU A 130 -0.94 0.73 6.28
N GLY A 131 -0.91 2.01 5.88
CA GLY A 131 -2.03 2.66 5.21
C GLY A 131 -2.42 1.97 3.90
N ALA A 132 -1.44 1.53 3.11
CA ALA A 132 -1.69 0.76 1.89
C ALA A 132 -2.36 -0.58 2.20
N THR A 133 -1.96 -1.22 3.30
CA THR A 133 -2.46 -2.54 3.74
C THR A 133 -3.93 -2.44 4.11
N PHE A 134 -4.28 -1.42 4.90
CA PHE A 134 -5.66 -1.15 5.29
C PHE A 134 -6.58 -0.95 4.08
N ILE A 135 -6.16 -0.13 3.10
CA ILE A 135 -6.95 0.13 1.90
C ILE A 135 -7.12 -1.14 1.07
N LEU A 136 -6.05 -1.94 0.89
CA LEU A 136 -6.15 -3.20 0.16
C LEU A 136 -7.21 -4.12 0.78
N PHE A 137 -7.15 -4.33 2.09
CA PHE A 137 -8.09 -5.20 2.78
C PHE A 137 -9.52 -4.70 2.65
N ALA A 138 -9.76 -3.42 2.90
CA ALA A 138 -11.09 -2.84 2.74
C ALA A 138 -11.66 -3.08 1.33
N VAL A 139 -10.84 -2.85 0.29
CA VAL A 139 -11.25 -3.06 -1.11
C VAL A 139 -11.51 -4.54 -1.43
N ILE A 140 -10.66 -5.46 -0.97
CA ILE A 140 -10.83 -6.90 -1.25
C ILE A 140 -12.11 -7.42 -0.59
N PHE A 141 -12.34 -7.13 0.69
CA PHE A 141 -13.56 -7.56 1.37
C PHE A 141 -14.81 -6.97 0.72
N LEU A 142 -14.77 -5.70 0.34
CA LEU A 142 -15.86 -5.05 -0.37
C LEU A 142 -16.18 -5.73 -1.72
N VAL A 143 -15.16 -6.07 -2.50
CA VAL A 143 -15.33 -6.70 -3.82
C VAL A 143 -15.81 -8.15 -3.73
N ILE A 144 -15.31 -8.92 -2.75
CA ILE A 144 -15.68 -10.33 -2.57
C ILE A 144 -17.06 -10.46 -1.94
N LEU A 145 -17.34 -9.70 -0.88
CA LEU A 145 -18.62 -9.77 -0.17
C LEU A 145 -19.74 -8.98 -0.86
N LYS A 146 -19.39 -8.12 -1.84
CA LYS A 146 -20.30 -7.24 -2.59
C LYS A 146 -21.31 -6.51 -1.69
N SER A 147 -20.90 -6.20 -0.47
CA SER A 147 -21.73 -5.59 0.56
C SER A 147 -21.09 -4.30 1.02
N ALA A 148 -21.89 -3.24 1.08
CA ALA A 148 -21.46 -1.93 1.52
C ALA A 148 -21.08 -1.87 3.01
N ILE A 149 -21.42 -2.89 3.80
CA ILE A 149 -21.23 -2.91 5.26
C ILE A 149 -20.21 -3.98 5.67
N ASN A 150 -20.18 -5.13 4.98
CA ASN A 150 -19.40 -6.28 5.45
C ASN A 150 -17.87 -6.10 5.35
N TRP A 151 -17.40 -5.09 4.62
CA TRP A 151 -15.97 -4.74 4.61
C TRP A 151 -15.50 -4.27 6.00
N ILE A 152 -16.37 -3.68 6.81
CA ILE A 152 -16.07 -3.24 8.18
C ILE A 152 -15.69 -4.45 9.04
N TRP A 153 -16.45 -5.54 8.96
CA TRP A 153 -16.17 -6.77 9.70
C TRP A 153 -14.87 -7.44 9.24
N GLY A 154 -14.56 -7.39 7.95
CA GLY A 154 -13.28 -7.86 7.43
C GLY A 154 -12.09 -7.09 8.00
N VAL A 155 -12.17 -5.76 8.00
CA VAL A 155 -11.15 -4.87 8.57
C VAL A 155 -11.01 -5.09 10.08
N ILE A 156 -12.12 -5.17 10.81
CA ILE A 156 -12.12 -5.47 12.26
C ILE A 156 -11.45 -6.82 12.51
N GLY A 157 -11.76 -7.85 11.71
CA GLY A 157 -11.18 -9.18 11.82
C GLY A 157 -9.66 -9.20 11.66
N ILE A 158 -9.11 -8.41 10.74
CA ILE A 158 -7.65 -8.32 10.53
C ILE A 158 -6.96 -7.49 11.60
N VAL A 159 -7.58 -6.40 12.04
CA VAL A 159 -7.05 -5.63 13.18
C VAL A 159 -7.01 -6.52 14.43
N LEU A 160 -8.07 -7.29 14.69
CA LEU A 160 -8.09 -8.30 15.75
C LEU A 160 -7.01 -9.36 15.57
N LEU A 161 -6.87 -9.92 14.37
CA LEU A 161 -5.83 -10.92 14.08
C LEU A 161 -4.42 -10.34 14.29
N GLY A 162 -4.16 -9.11 13.84
CA GLY A 162 -2.89 -8.42 14.04
C GLY A 162 -2.59 -8.17 15.52
N ILE A 163 -3.61 -7.76 16.31
CA ILE A 163 -3.50 -7.63 17.77
C ILE A 163 -3.20 -8.98 18.42
N LEU A 164 -3.91 -10.05 18.01
CA LEU A 164 -3.72 -11.41 18.54
C LEU A 164 -2.33 -11.95 18.24
N ILE A 165 -1.82 -11.79 17.02
CA ILE A 165 -0.46 -12.18 16.64
C ILE A 165 0.57 -11.39 17.46
N MET A 166 0.37 -10.09 17.64
CA MET A 166 1.28 -9.24 18.41
C MET A 166 1.29 -9.59 19.90
N LEU A 167 0.12 -9.92 20.47
CA LEU A 167 0.00 -10.45 21.83
C LEU A 167 0.67 -11.82 21.95
N GLY A 168 0.45 -12.73 21.00
CA GLY A 168 1.09 -14.05 20.96
C GLY A 168 2.61 -13.94 20.91
N PHE A 169 3.14 -13.04 20.08
CA PHE A 169 4.58 -12.76 20.02
C PHE A 169 5.11 -12.19 21.34
N LYS A 170 4.37 -11.27 21.98
CA LYS A 170 4.77 -10.68 23.26
C LYS A 170 4.75 -11.72 24.39
N ILE A 171 3.79 -12.64 24.38
CA ILE A 171 3.70 -13.78 25.32
C ILE A 171 4.86 -14.74 25.08
N TYR A 172 5.10 -15.15 23.83
CA TYR A 172 6.23 -16.00 23.46
C TYR A 172 7.57 -15.40 23.90
N LYS A 173 7.79 -14.11 23.61
CA LYS A 173 9.00 -13.39 24.06
C LYS A 173 9.14 -13.41 25.58
N ARG A 174 8.06 -13.18 26.33
CA ARG A 174 8.06 -13.18 27.80
C ARG A 174 8.31 -14.58 28.39
N ILE A 175 7.83 -15.64 27.74
CA ILE A 175 8.09 -17.04 28.14
C ILE A 175 9.56 -17.37 27.93
N ARG A 176 10.12 -17.06 26.75
CA ARG A 176 11.54 -17.26 26.42
C ARG A 176 12.49 -16.49 27.34
N GLU A 177 12.12 -15.25 27.72
CA GLU A 177 12.89 -14.45 28.68
C GLU A 177 12.87 -15.02 30.11
N LYS A 178 11.83 -15.78 30.48
CA LYS A 178 11.70 -16.43 31.80
C LYS A 178 12.25 -17.85 31.84
N ASN A 179 12.35 -18.53 30.70
CA ASN A 179 12.88 -19.89 30.61
C ASN A 179 13.68 -20.04 29.29
N PRO A 180 15.01 -19.89 29.32
CA PRO A 180 15.86 -19.90 28.12
C PRO A 180 15.83 -21.22 27.32
N GLU A 181 15.32 -22.30 27.94
CA GLU A 181 15.24 -23.66 27.40
C GLU A 181 13.82 -24.03 26.89
N ALA A 182 12.86 -23.09 26.87
CA ALA A 182 11.45 -23.32 26.48
C ALA A 182 11.10 -22.89 25.04
#